data_AF-A0A2G2QEP3-F1
#
_entry.id   AF-A0A2G2QEP3-F1
#
_cell.length_a   1.000
_cell.length_b   1.000
_cell.length_c   1.000
_cell.angle_alpha   90.00
_cell.angle_beta   90.00
_cell.angle_gamma   90.00
#
_symmetry.space_group_name_H-M   'P 1'
#
loop_
_entity.id
_entity.type
_entity.pdbx_description
1 polymer ?
#
loop_
_entity_poly.entity_id
_entity_poly.type
_entity_poly.pdbx_seq_one_letter_code
_entity_poly.pdbx_strand_id
1 'polypeptide(L)' 'MTKISSPCIRNCCLDTHDICLGCFRSLNEIMQWSRINTTAQQKQQILNNAEARKKADNIKKFNL' A
#
# COMPACT_ATOMS: atom_id res chain seq x y z
N MET A 1 19.39 -2.97 -12.45
CA MET A 1 18.65 -2.98 -11.17
C MET A 1 17.32 -2.27 -11.38
N THR A 2 16.23 -3.00 -11.48
CA THR A 2 14.89 -2.42 -11.64
C THR A 2 14.48 -1.73 -10.34
N LYS A 3 14.34 -0.40 -10.38
CA LYS A 3 13.92 0.38 -9.22
C LYS A 3 12.40 0.26 -9.08
N ILE A 4 11.93 -0.38 -8.01
CA ILE A 4 10.50 -0.44 -7.71
C ILE A 4 10.04 0.90 -7.15
N SER A 5 9.11 1.55 -7.85
CA SER A 5 8.53 2.84 -7.45
C SER A 5 7.56 2.70 -6.28
N SER A 6 7.51 3.71 -5.41
CA SER A 6 6.57 3.76 -4.29
C SER A 6 5.15 4.09 -4.80
N PRO A 7 4.09 3.45 -4.27
CA PRO A 7 2.71 3.76 -4.64
C PRO A 7 2.15 4.97 -3.89
N CYS A 8 2.99 5.68 -3.12
CA CYS A 8 2.56 6.78 -2.26
C CYS A 8 2.11 7.99 -3.08
N ILE A 9 0.88 8.46 -2.84
CA ILE A 9 0.34 9.69 -3.48
C ILE A 9 0.53 10.95 -2.62
N ARG A 10 1.27 10.86 -1.51
CA ARG A 10 1.54 11.96 -0.56
C ARG A 10 0.29 12.63 0.07
N ASN A 11 -0.85 11.95 0.03
CA ASN A 11 -2.06 12.35 0.75
C ASN A 11 -2.43 11.26 1.75
N CYS A 12 -1.73 11.22 2.89
CA CYS A 12 -1.85 10.13 3.86
C CYS A 12 -2.97 10.42 4.86
N CYS A 13 -4.00 9.58 4.85
CA CYS A 13 -5.02 9.47 5.88
C CYS A 13 -5.22 7.97 6.13
N LEU A 14 -5.08 7.54 7.38
CA LEU A 14 -5.26 6.12 7.76
C LEU A 14 -6.69 5.90 8.24
N ASP A 15 -7.24 4.72 7.95
CA ASP A 15 -8.51 4.28 8.54
C ASP A 15 -8.32 3.63 9.92
N THR A 16 -9.39 3.08 10.49
CA THR A 16 -9.38 2.39 11.79
C THR A 16 -8.58 1.08 11.80
N HIS A 17 -8.16 0.58 10.64
CA HIS A 17 -7.33 -0.62 10.47
C HIS A 17 -5.90 -0.27 10.06
N ASP A 18 -5.50 0.99 10.24
CA ASP A 18 -4.20 1.52 9.85
C ASP A 18 -3.90 1.37 8.34
N ILE A 19 -4.93 1.35 7.50
CA ILE A 19 -4.79 1.32 6.04
C ILE A 19 -4.86 2.75 5.50
N CYS A 20 -3.86 3.13 4.71
CA CYS A 20 -3.85 4.41 4.04
C CYS A 20 -4.93 4.48 2.96
N LEU A 21 -5.86 5.42 3.08
CA LEU A 21 -6.95 5.66 2.13
C LEU A 21 -6.47 6.09 0.75
N GLY A 22 -5.25 6.64 0.66
CA GLY A 22 -4.65 7.11 -0.60
C GLY A 22 -3.88 6.04 -1.36
N CYS A 23 -2.95 5.34 -0.69
CA CYS A 23 -2.07 4.36 -1.32
C CYS A 23 -2.37 2.91 -0.95
N PHE A 24 -3.38 2.67 -0.10
CA PHE A 24 -3.85 1.35 0.33
C PHE A 24 -2.80 0.46 1.00
N ARG A 25 -1.64 0.99 1.37
CA ARG A 25 -0.66 0.30 2.22
C ARG A 25 -1.10 0.39 3.68
N SER A 26 -0.79 -0.64 4.46
CA SER A 26 -0.91 -0.55 5.92
C SER A 26 0.22 0.30 6.51
N LEU A 27 0.05 0.81 7.73
CA LEU A 27 1.11 1.52 8.46
C LEU A 27 2.39 0.68 8.57
N ASN A 28 2.25 -0.62 8.84
CA ASN A 28 3.39 -1.56 8.88
C ASN A 28 4.14 -1.63 7.55
N GLU A 29 3.43 -1.71 6.43
CA GLU A 29 4.03 -1.74 5.10
C GLU A 29 4.68 -0.39 4.74
N ILE A 30 4.11 0.74 5.19
CA ILE A 30 4.69 2.07 5.04
C ILE A 30 6.05 2.13 5.77
N MET A 31 6.09 1.69 7.02
CA MET A 31 7.33 1.63 7.80
C MET A 31 8.34 0.68 7.15
N GLN A 32 7.91 -0.52 6.76
CA GLN A 32 8.76 -1.51 6.10
C GLN A 32 9.36 -0.97 4.79
N TRP A 33 8.59 -0.24 3.97
CA TRP A 33 9.08 0.29 2.69
C TRP A 33 10.34 1.16 2.82
N SER A 34 10.45 1.89 3.93
CA SER A 34 11.57 2.82 4.21
C SER A 34 12.82 2.15 4.78
N ARG A 35 12.74 0.88 5.19
CA ARG A 35 13.89 0.18 5.79
C ARG A 35 14.93 -0.17 4.73
N ILE A 36 16.20 -0.05 5.13
CA ILE A 36 17.36 -0.32 4.26
C ILE A 36 17.41 -1.78 3.79
N ASN A 37 16.96 -2.72 4.63
CA ASN A 37 16.97 -4.16 4.34
C ASN A 37 15.72 -4.67 3.60
N THR A 38 14.80 -3.79 3.19
CA THR A 38 13.59 -4.21 2.49
C THR A 38 13.91 -4.61 1.05
N THR A 39 13.75 -5.90 0.75
CA THR A 39 14.11 -6.49 -0.53
C THR A 39 13.13 -6.11 -1.64
N ALA A 40 13.55 -6.27 -2.90
CA ALA A 40 12.66 -6.06 -4.05
C ALA A 40 11.41 -6.96 -4.00
N GLN A 41 11.57 -8.22 -3.58
CA GLN A 41 10.46 -9.15 -3.41
C GLN A 41 9.46 -8.67 -2.34
N GLN A 42 9.95 -8.17 -1.20
CA GLN A 42 9.08 -7.61 -0.16
C GLN A 42 8.34 -6.36 -0.65
N LYS A 43 9.01 -5.47 -1.40
CA LYS A 43 8.36 -4.31 -2.02
C LYS A 43 7.27 -4.76 -2.99
N GLN A 44 7.52 -5.78 -3.80
CA GLN A 44 6.52 -6.31 -4.73
C GLN A 44 5.31 -6.88 -3.97
N GLN A 45 5.54 -7.61 -2.88
CA GLN A 45 4.46 -8.13 -2.04
C GLN A 45 3.61 -7.01 -1.42
N ILE A 46 4.24 -5.94 -0.93
CA ILE A 46 3.54 -4.75 -0.43
C ILE A 46 2.66 -4.12 -1.52
N LEU A 47 3.18 -4.00 -2.75
CA LEU A 47 2.40 -3.47 -3.87
C LEU A 47 1.18 -4.34 -4.17
N ASN A 48 1.35 -5.66 -4.24
CA ASN A 48 0.26 -6.60 -4.51
C ASN A 48 -0.82 -6.52 -3.43
N ASN A 49 -0.42 -6.46 -2.15
CA ASN A 49 -1.36 -6.30 -1.03
C ASN A 49 -2.15 -5.00 -1.12
N ALA A 50 -1.48 -3.88 -1.41
CA ALA A 50 -2.11 -2.57 -1.53
C ALA A 50 -3.09 -2.54 -2.72
N GLU A 51 -2.73 -3.13 -3.85
CA GLU A 51 -3.60 -3.24 -5.01
C GLU A 51 -4.83 -4.10 -4.72
N ALA A 52 -4.68 -5.23 -4.01
CA ALA A 52 -5.80 -6.08 -3.61
C ALA A 52 -6.80 -5.31 -2.73
N ARG A 53 -6.31 -4.56 -1.73
CA ARG A 53 -7.16 -3.72 -0.87
C ARG A 53 -7.85 -2.61 -1.67
N LYS A 54 -7.15 -1.96 -2.60
CA LYS A 54 -7.74 -0.97 -3.50
C LYS A 54 -8.88 -1.53 -4.35
N LYS A 55 -8.69 -2.73 -4.92
CA LYS A 55 -9.74 -3.42 -5.69
C LYS A 55 -10.95 -3.74 -4.82
N ALA A 56 -10.73 -4.26 -3.62
CA ALA A 56 -11.80 -4.56 -2.67
C ALA A 56 -12.59 -3.30 -2.23
N ASP A 57 -11.90 -2.18 -1.97
CA ASP A 57 -12.53 -0.90 -1.63
C ASP A 57 -13.38 -0.35 -2.78
N ASN A 58 -12.84 -0.38 -4.01
CA ASN A 58 -13.57 0.02 -5.20
C ASN A 58 -14.85 -0.80 -5.36
N ILE A 59 -14.79 -2.13 -5.22
CA ILE A 59 -15.98 -2.99 -5.30
C ILE A 59 -17.03 -2.57 -4.27
N LYS A 60 -16.64 -2.28 -3.01
CA LYS A 60 -17.59 -1.81 -1.99
C LYS A 60 -18.28 -0.51 -2.40
N LYS A 61 -17.54 0.45 -2.96
CA LYS A 61 -18.07 1.74 -3.40
C LYS A 61 -19.03 1.66 -4.59
N PHE A 62 -18.92 0.63 -5.43
CA PHE A 62 -19.84 0.42 -6.55
C PHE A 62 -21.10 -0.38 -6.18
N ASN A 63 -21.12 -1.02 -5.00
CA ASN A 63 -22.25 -1.79 -4.49
C ASN A 63 -23.00 -1.09 -3.34
N LEU A 64 -22.67 0.18 -3.10
CA LEU A 64 -23.33 1.12 -2.19
C LEU A 64 -24.04 2.18 -3.04
#